data_AF-A0A7W8IMR8-F1
#
_entry.id   AF-A0A7W8IMR8-F1
#
_cell.length_a   1.000
_cell.length_b   1.000
_cell.length_c   1.000
_cell.angle_alpha   90.00
_cell.angle_beta   90.00
_cell.angle_gamma   90.00
#
_symmetry.space_group_name_H-M   'P 1'
#
loop_
_entity.id
_entity.type
_entity.pdbx_description
1 polymer ?
#
loop_
_entity_poly.entity_id
_entity_poly.type
_entity_poly.pdbx_seq_one_letter_code
_entity_poly.pdbx_strand_id
1 'polypeptide(L)'
;MSYIQGEGRSQGTLFPVVLDDFVPADHVCRVIDAFVEKLEMSDLGFERAKAADTGRPRYDPRDFLKLYLYGYLNQIRSSRRLEAECRRN
;
A
#
# COMPACT_ATOMS: atom_id res chain seq x y z
N MET A 1 -13.38 22.68 23.43
CA MET A 1 -12.94 22.31 22.07
C MET A 1 -12.81 20.79 22.03
N SER A 2 -13.70 20.08 21.33
CA SER A 2 -13.74 18.61 21.34
C SER A 2 -12.89 18.03 20.20
N TYR A 3 -11.71 17.53 20.52
CA TYR A 3 -10.76 16.95 19.56
C TYR A 3 -11.04 15.45 19.32
N ILE A 4 -10.45 14.91 18.25
CA ILE A 4 -10.39 13.46 17.97
C ILE A 4 -9.71 12.76 19.16
N GLN A 5 -10.34 11.72 19.71
CA GLN A 5 -9.74 10.83 20.72
C GLN A 5 -9.49 9.44 20.13
N GLY A 6 -8.28 8.91 20.36
CA GLY A 6 -7.81 7.62 19.85
C GLY A 6 -8.16 6.42 20.75
N GLU A 7 -7.53 5.28 20.46
CA GLU A 7 -7.69 3.98 21.14
C GLU A 7 -7.51 4.03 22.68
N GLY A 8 -8.20 3.12 23.38
CA GLY A 8 -8.11 2.97 24.84
C GLY A 8 -6.77 2.37 25.29
N ARG A 9 -6.11 3.01 26.28
CA ARG A 9 -4.69 2.80 26.67
C ARG A 9 -4.31 1.39 27.16
N SER A 10 -5.27 0.49 27.39
CA SER A 10 -5.06 -0.85 27.94
C SER A 10 -5.51 -1.98 27.00
N GLN A 11 -5.89 -1.67 25.76
CA GLN A 11 -6.26 -2.68 24.78
C GLN A 11 -4.98 -3.37 24.26
N GLY A 12 -4.69 -4.56 24.76
CA GLY A 12 -3.50 -5.31 24.39
C GLY A 12 -3.56 -5.87 22.97
N THR A 13 -2.45 -5.80 22.25
CA THR A 13 -2.13 -6.58 21.05
C THR A 13 -0.80 -7.29 21.29
N LEU A 14 -0.77 -8.63 21.24
CA LEU A 14 0.39 -9.45 21.61
C LEU A 14 1.43 -9.58 20.46
N PHE A 15 1.55 -8.56 19.60
CA PHE A 15 2.08 -8.61 18.22
C PHE A 15 1.12 -9.27 17.22
N PRO A 16 0.83 -8.65 16.07
CA PRO A 16 0.67 -9.46 14.87
C PRO A 16 2.04 -10.04 14.51
N VAL A 17 2.08 -11.34 14.29
CA VAL A 17 3.28 -12.01 13.81
C VAL A 17 3.45 -11.50 12.37
N VAL A 18 4.26 -10.48 12.09
CA VAL A 18 4.47 -9.93 10.72
C VAL A 18 3.22 -9.25 10.09
N LEU A 19 3.42 -8.08 9.46
CA LEU A 19 2.35 -7.42 8.70
C LEU A 19 1.81 -8.29 7.55
N ASP A 20 2.66 -9.18 7.03
CA ASP A 20 2.33 -10.12 5.97
C ASP A 20 1.28 -11.15 6.41
N ASP A 21 1.18 -11.47 7.70
CA ASP A 21 0.20 -12.44 8.21
C ASP A 21 -1.24 -11.88 8.19
N PHE A 22 -1.42 -10.57 8.03
CA PHE A 22 -2.74 -9.98 7.81
C PHE A 22 -3.26 -10.21 6.39
N VAL A 23 -2.38 -10.56 5.45
CA VAL A 23 -2.75 -10.76 4.05
C VAL A 23 -2.86 -12.26 3.80
N PRO A 24 -4.04 -12.79 3.41
CA PRO A 24 -4.18 -14.21 3.06
C PRO A 24 -3.16 -14.64 2.00
N ALA A 25 -2.67 -15.88 2.09
CA ALA A 25 -1.64 -16.40 1.19
C ALA A 25 -2.08 -16.43 -0.30
N ASP A 26 -3.38 -16.53 -0.54
CA ASP A 26 -4.03 -16.53 -1.85
C ASP A 26 -4.55 -15.16 -2.29
N HIS A 27 -4.31 -14.10 -1.50
CA HIS A 27 -4.80 -12.77 -1.81
C HIS A 27 -4.11 -12.19 -3.06
N VAL A 28 -4.89 -11.57 -3.95
CA VAL A 28 -4.42 -11.03 -5.24
C VAL A 28 -3.29 -10.01 -5.10
N CYS A 29 -3.23 -9.27 -3.98
CA CYS A 29 -2.14 -8.33 -3.71
C CYS A 29 -0.76 -8.97 -3.78
N ARG A 30 -0.62 -10.25 -3.42
CA ARG A 30 0.66 -10.96 -3.46
C ARG A 30 1.15 -11.16 -4.88
N VAL A 31 0.24 -11.45 -5.82
CA VAL A 31 0.57 -11.56 -7.25
C VAL A 31 0.91 -10.19 -7.83
N ILE A 32 0.16 -9.15 -7.46
CA ILE A 32 0.42 -7.77 -7.89
C ILE A 32 1.79 -7.32 -7.40
N ASP A 33 2.11 -7.57 -6.12
CA ASP A 33 3.39 -7.23 -5.50
C ASP A 33 4.55 -7.94 -6.22
N ALA A 34 4.49 -9.26 -6.33
CA ALA A 34 5.52 -10.06 -6.99
C ALA A 34 5.71 -9.72 -8.49
N PHE A 35 4.63 -9.29 -9.17
CA PHE A 35 4.70 -8.81 -10.55
C PHE A 35 5.41 -7.45 -10.63
N VAL A 36 4.95 -6.49 -9.83
CA VAL A 36 5.49 -5.12 -9.85
C VAL A 36 6.95 -5.07 -9.42
N GLU A 37 7.38 -5.91 -8.47
CA GLU A 37 8.79 -6.00 -8.04
C GLU A 37 9.75 -6.40 -9.18
N LYS A 38 9.27 -7.16 -10.17
CA LYS A 38 10.09 -7.61 -11.31
C LYS A 38 10.21 -6.59 -12.44
N LEU A 39 9.49 -5.48 -12.37
CA LEU A 39 9.48 -4.47 -13.43
C LEU A 39 10.66 -3.50 -13.28
N GLU A 40 11.28 -3.12 -14.39
CA GLU A 40 12.27 -2.03 -14.40
C GLU A 40 11.57 -0.69 -14.58
N MET A 41 11.39 0.04 -13.49
CA MET A 41 10.61 1.30 -13.46
C MET A 41 11.20 2.38 -14.39
N SER A 42 12.53 2.44 -14.53
CA SER A 42 13.19 3.38 -15.45
C SER A 42 12.81 3.11 -16.90
N ASP A 43 12.77 1.83 -17.29
CA ASP A 43 12.53 1.40 -18.67
C ASP A 43 11.06 1.59 -19.06
N LEU A 44 10.17 1.55 -18.07
CA LEU A 44 8.76 1.90 -18.21
C LEU A 44 8.50 3.41 -18.27
N GLY A 45 9.53 4.25 -18.18
CA GLY A 45 9.43 5.70 -18.29
C GLY A 45 9.07 6.43 -16.98
N PHE A 46 9.19 5.78 -15.82
CA PHE A 46 9.05 6.47 -14.54
C PHE A 46 10.29 7.32 -14.25
N GLU A 47 10.21 8.63 -14.53
CA GLU A 47 11.30 9.59 -14.34
C GLU A 47 11.81 9.70 -12.89
N ARG A 48 10.99 9.30 -11.92
CA ARG A 48 11.27 9.39 -10.47
C ARG A 48 11.37 8.01 -9.81
N ALA A 49 11.89 7.02 -10.54
CA ALA A 49 12.12 5.67 -10.05
C ALA A 49 13.28 5.56 -9.04
N LYS A 50 14.18 6.54 -8.97
CA LYS A 50 15.28 6.58 -8.01
C LYS A 50 15.02 7.67 -6.97
N ALA A 51 15.21 7.32 -5.70
CA ALA A 51 15.15 8.29 -4.62
C ALA A 51 16.26 9.34 -4.78
N ALA A 52 15.97 10.59 -4.37
CA ALA A 52 16.98 11.63 -4.33
C ALA A 52 17.89 11.42 -3.11
N ASP A 53 19.18 11.76 -3.24
CA ASP A 53 20.16 11.64 -2.17
C ASP A 53 19.90 12.57 -0.97
N THR A 54 19.10 13.62 -1.17
CA THR A 54 18.79 14.62 -0.15
C THR A 54 17.30 14.94 -0.07
N GLY A 55 16.87 15.37 1.13
CA GLY A 55 15.47 15.70 1.42
C GLY A 55 14.62 14.50 1.83
N ARG A 56 13.30 14.71 1.93
CA ARG A 56 12.36 13.62 2.24
C ARG A 56 12.17 12.74 1.00
N PRO A 57 12.45 11.42 1.08
CA PRO A 57 12.18 10.50 -0.02
C PRO A 57 10.71 10.56 -0.41
N ARG A 58 10.43 10.48 -1.71
CA ARG A 58 9.08 10.30 -2.22
C ARG A 58 8.68 8.84 -2.01
N TYR A 59 7.39 8.55 -2.10
CA TYR A 59 6.92 7.17 -2.21
C TYR A 59 7.48 6.51 -3.48
N ASP A 60 7.72 5.21 -3.42
CA ASP A 60 8.20 4.43 -4.55
C ASP A 60 7.09 4.38 -5.63
N PRO A 61 7.39 4.66 -6.92
CA PRO A 61 6.43 4.48 -8.00
C PRO A 61 5.79 3.08 -8.05
N ARG A 62 6.51 2.04 -7.60
CA ARG A 62 6.00 0.67 -7.47
C ARG A 62 4.78 0.62 -6.54
N ASP A 63 4.80 1.33 -5.42
CA ASP A 63 3.68 1.33 -4.47
C ASP A 63 2.40 1.88 -5.11
N PHE A 64 2.53 2.99 -5.84
CA PHE A 64 1.40 3.56 -6.57
C PHE A 64 0.91 2.65 -7.69
N LEU A 65 1.82 1.97 -8.40
CA LEU A 65 1.46 1.02 -9.44
C LEU A 65 0.72 -0.19 -8.86
N LYS A 66 1.17 -0.73 -7.72
CA LYS A 66 0.48 -1.81 -7.00
C LYS A 66 -0.94 -1.39 -6.62
N LEU A 67 -1.11 -0.21 -6.04
CA LEU A 67 -2.43 0.35 -5.68
C LEU A 67 -3.33 0.56 -6.91
N TYR A 68 -2.77 1.08 -8.00
CA TYR A 68 -3.51 1.30 -9.25
C TYR A 68 -3.99 -0.02 -9.85
N LEU A 69 -3.12 -1.03 -9.94
CA LEU A 69 -3.46 -2.35 -10.45
C LEU A 69 -4.51 -3.03 -9.58
N TYR A 70 -4.37 -2.95 -8.25
CA TYR A 70 -5.37 -3.49 -7.33
C TYR A 70 -6.73 -2.83 -7.54
N GLY A 71 -6.78 -1.50 -7.61
CA GLY A 71 -8.02 -0.77 -7.88
C GLY A 71 -8.62 -1.13 -9.24
N TYR A 72 -7.80 -1.24 -10.28
CA TYR A 72 -8.23 -1.62 -11.63
C TYR A 72 -8.85 -3.03 -11.67
N LEU A 73 -8.18 -4.03 -11.08
CA LEU A 73 -8.65 -5.41 -11.04
C LEU A 73 -9.95 -5.56 -10.24
N ASN A 74 -10.13 -4.75 -9.20
CA ASN A 74 -11.36 -4.73 -8.40
C ASN A 74 -12.42 -3.74 -8.92
N GLN A 75 -12.23 -3.16 -10.11
CA GLN A 75 -13.13 -2.17 -10.72
C GLN A 75 -13.38 -0.91 -9.86
N ILE A 76 -12.44 -0.58 -8.98
CA ILE A 76 -12.46 0.59 -8.11
C ILE A 76 -11.72 1.73 -8.80
N ARG A 77 -12.48 2.68 -9.35
CA ARG A 77 -11.92 3.85 -10.07
C ARG A 77 -11.75 5.09 -9.19
N SER A 78 -12.37 5.14 -8.02
CA SER A 78 -12.30 6.28 -7.11
C SER A 78 -11.21 6.06 -6.06
N SER A 79 -10.29 7.02 -5.94
CA SER A 79 -9.26 7.01 -4.89
C SER A 79 -9.84 6.96 -3.47
N ARG A 80 -10.99 7.62 -3.23
CA ARG A 80 -11.69 7.54 -1.93
C ARG A 80 -12.27 6.16 -1.67
N ARG A 81 -12.79 5.50 -2.70
CA ARG A 81 -13.27 4.11 -2.56
C ARG A 81 -12.11 3.16 -2.33
N LEU A 82 -10.97 3.39 -2.98
CA LEU A 82 -9.75 2.62 -2.76
C LEU A 82 -9.23 2.77 -1.32
N GLU A 83 -9.21 4.00 -0.78
CA GLU A 83 -8.87 4.26 0.63
C GLU A 83 -9.78 3.49 1.59
N ALA A 84 -11.09 3.43 1.29
CA ALA A 84 -12.05 2.71 2.12
C ALA A 84 -11.81 1.19 2.14
N GLU A 85 -11.31 0.61 1.06
CA GLU A 85 -10.95 -0.82 0.99
C GLU A 85 -9.75 -1.17 1.88
N CYS A 86 -8.81 -0.25 2.10
CA CYS A 86 -7.67 -0.46 3.02
C CYS A 86 -8.07 -0.65 4.49
N ARG A 87 -9.35 -0.48 4.84
CA ARG A 87 -9.89 -0.69 6.18
C ARG A 87 -10.80 -1.92 6.28
N ARG A 88 -11.15 -2.52 5.14
CA ARG A 88 -12.13 -3.61 5.03
C ARG A 88 -11.49 -4.96 4.73
N ASN A 89 -10.40 -4.93 3.96
CA ASN A 89 -9.55 -6.07 3.63
C ASN A 89 -8.28 -6.02 4.47
#